data_AF-U5C496-F1
#
_entry.id   AF-U5C496-F1
#
_cell.length_a   1.000
_cell.length_b   1.000
_cell.length_c   1.000
_cell.angle_alpha   90.00
_cell.angle_beta   90.00
_cell.angle_gamma   90.00
#
_symmetry.space_group_name_H-M   'P 1'
#
loop_
_entity.id
_entity.type
_entity.pdbx_description
1 polymer ?
#
loop_
_entity_poly.entity_id
_entity_poly.type
_entity_poly.pdbx_seq_one_letter_code
_entity_poly.pdbx_strand_id
1 'polypeptide(L)'
;MDYLLEQVFDTPKIELGNLILTPEYTEQEIEPTLETSNKFVCISPLVLLTPSFNDESGKRFINPDTDEFSDLLYESTLTRMERSGWYSQEQMESFYKFQVVPDMNYVNKLREQQKKFARIYSVYDMDVKYEVRGYTLPFTLYAAPEVQDFVFKCGLGAFTHKGFGMLDLANHATVQRTETYKFKREGFIPYKAQERTRPSESEEKTEEN
;
A
#
# COMPACT_ATOMS: atom_id res chain seq x y z
N MET A 1 -5.86 -12.04 12.43
CA MET A 1 -6.12 -12.18 10.98
C MET A 1 -7.43 -12.91 10.75
N ASP A 2 -7.57 -14.15 11.26
CA ASP A 2 -8.77 -14.98 11.07
C ASP A 2 -10.09 -14.28 11.43
N TYR A 3 -10.17 -13.61 12.59
CA TYR A 3 -11.39 -12.89 12.97
C TYR A 3 -11.84 -11.86 11.93
N LEU A 4 -10.92 -11.09 11.35
CA LEU A 4 -11.25 -10.11 10.29
C LEU A 4 -11.80 -10.83 9.06
N LEU A 5 -11.17 -11.93 8.64
CA LEU A 5 -11.59 -12.70 7.48
C LEU A 5 -12.96 -13.34 7.71
N GLU A 6 -13.24 -13.86 8.91
CA GLU A 6 -14.57 -14.35 9.29
C GLU A 6 -15.61 -13.25 9.10
N GLN A 7 -15.40 -12.06 9.68
CA GLN A 7 -16.37 -10.95 9.54
C GLN A 7 -16.54 -10.49 8.09
N VAL A 8 -15.47 -10.44 7.30
CA VAL A 8 -15.52 -10.07 5.88
C VAL A 8 -16.36 -11.09 5.11
N PHE A 9 -16.10 -12.38 5.27
CA PHE A 9 -16.79 -13.44 4.52
C PHE A 9 -18.20 -13.75 5.02
N ASP A 10 -18.51 -13.41 6.27
CA ASP A 10 -19.87 -13.41 6.81
C ASP A 10 -20.72 -12.25 6.25
N THR A 11 -20.10 -11.28 5.59
CA THR A 11 -20.76 -10.17 4.92
C THR A 11 -20.91 -10.47 3.42
N PRO A 12 -22.04 -11.05 2.97
CA PRO A 12 -22.19 -11.53 1.58
C PRO A 12 -22.23 -10.41 0.54
N LYS A 13 -22.50 -9.17 0.97
CA LYS A 13 -22.56 -7.97 0.12
C LYS A 13 -21.87 -6.82 0.82
N ILE A 14 -20.75 -6.37 0.25
CA ILE A 14 -20.00 -5.22 0.70
C ILE A 14 -20.25 -4.08 -0.29
N GLU A 15 -20.82 -2.98 0.18
CA GLU A 15 -21.09 -1.79 -0.63
C GLU A 15 -19.90 -0.83 -0.57
N LEU A 16 -19.30 -0.54 -1.73
CA LEU A 16 -18.23 0.46 -1.88
C LEU A 16 -18.65 1.51 -2.91
N GLY A 17 -19.24 2.61 -2.43
CA GLY A 17 -19.86 3.61 -3.28
C GLY A 17 -21.02 2.99 -4.07
N ASN A 18 -20.86 2.87 -5.39
CA ASN A 18 -21.87 2.25 -6.26
C ASN A 18 -21.56 0.77 -6.60
N LEU A 19 -20.46 0.22 -6.07
CA LEU A 19 -20.05 -1.16 -6.31
C LEU A 19 -20.60 -2.06 -5.20
N ILE A 20 -21.13 -3.21 -5.59
CA ILE A 20 -21.51 -4.29 -4.68
C ILE A 20 -20.52 -5.43 -4.90
N LEU A 21 -19.76 -5.76 -3.85
CA LEU A 21 -18.72 -6.78 -3.88
C LEU A 21 -19.13 -7.98 -3.01
N THR A 22 -18.68 -9.17 -3.38
CA THR A 22 -18.82 -10.40 -2.60
C THR A 22 -17.44 -11.03 -2.45
N PRO A 23 -16.98 -11.34 -1.22
CA PRO A 23 -15.71 -12.04 -1.02
C PRO A 23 -15.75 -13.47 -1.59
N GLU A 24 -14.75 -13.85 -2.39
CA GLU A 24 -14.69 -15.17 -3.04
C GLU A 24 -13.65 -16.12 -2.41
N TYR A 25 -12.41 -15.66 -2.24
CA TYR A 25 -11.31 -16.48 -1.73
C TYR A 25 -10.25 -15.63 -1.03
N THR A 26 -9.32 -16.28 -0.33
CA THR A 26 -8.20 -15.65 0.38
C THR A 26 -6.87 -16.23 -0.07
N GLU A 27 -5.90 -15.34 -0.22
CA GLU A 27 -4.50 -15.69 -0.45
C GLU A 27 -3.62 -14.94 0.55
N GLN A 28 -2.47 -15.52 0.86
CA GLN A 28 -1.44 -14.94 1.69
C GLN A 28 -0.23 -14.64 0.83
N GLU A 29 0.30 -13.41 0.92
CA GLU A 29 1.55 -13.06 0.26
C GLU A 29 2.73 -13.74 0.94
N ILE A 30 3.69 -14.21 0.14
CA ILE A 30 4.97 -14.70 0.63
C ILE A 30 5.79 -13.50 1.09
N GLU A 31 6.27 -13.54 2.34
CA GLU A 31 7.06 -12.42 2.87
C GLU A 31 8.37 -12.26 2.07
N PRO A 32 8.62 -11.06 1.52
CA PRO A 32 9.86 -10.81 0.80
C PRO A 32 11.04 -10.68 1.77
N THR A 33 12.24 -10.98 1.29
CA THR A 33 13.46 -10.61 2.03
C THR A 33 13.70 -9.12 1.86
N LEU A 34 13.71 -8.37 2.97
CA LEU A 34 13.96 -6.93 2.97
C LEU A 34 15.41 -6.65 3.33
N GLU A 35 16.11 -5.98 2.42
CA GLU A 35 17.48 -5.51 2.64
C GLU A 35 17.53 -4.15 3.36
N THR A 36 18.74 -3.58 3.52
CA THR A 36 18.91 -2.21 4.04
C THR A 36 18.57 -1.12 3.02
N SER A 37 18.28 -1.50 1.77
CA SER A 37 17.85 -0.62 0.70
C SER A 37 16.87 -1.37 -0.20
N ASN A 38 15.61 -0.94 -0.24
CA ASN A 38 14.61 -1.52 -1.14
C ASN A 38 13.90 -0.43 -1.94
N LYS A 39 13.52 -0.76 -3.18
CA LYS A 39 12.68 0.10 -4.00
C LYS A 39 11.22 -0.29 -3.81
N PHE A 40 10.42 0.67 -3.35
CA PHE A 40 8.99 0.51 -3.13
C PHE A 40 8.16 1.24 -4.18
N VAL A 41 6.95 0.74 -4.39
CA VAL A 41 5.86 1.41 -5.10
C VAL A 41 4.70 1.59 -4.12
N CYS A 42 4.01 2.72 -4.20
CA CYS A 42 2.83 2.97 -3.39
C CYS A 42 1.62 2.25 -4.02
N ILE A 43 0.98 1.34 -3.29
CA ILE A 43 -0.32 0.75 -3.69
C ILE A 43 -1.50 1.47 -3.03
N SER A 44 -1.24 2.27 -2.01
CA SER A 44 -2.13 3.35 -1.57
C SER A 44 -1.32 4.64 -1.32
N PRO A 45 -1.95 5.83 -1.34
CA PRO A 45 -1.21 7.09 -1.24
C PRO A 45 -0.53 7.26 0.12
N LEU A 46 0.69 7.79 0.15
CA LEU A 46 1.38 8.19 1.38
C LEU A 46 0.81 9.51 1.89
N VAL A 47 0.49 9.60 3.17
CA VAL A 47 0.10 10.87 3.81
C VAL A 47 1.19 11.27 4.80
N LEU A 48 1.69 12.49 4.69
CA LEU A 48 2.79 12.98 5.53
C LEU A 48 2.30 13.68 6.79
N LEU A 49 1.20 14.42 6.67
CA LEU A 49 0.71 15.32 7.70
C LEU A 49 -0.66 14.85 8.21
N THR A 50 -0.82 14.82 9.52
CA THR A 50 -2.13 14.70 10.17
C THR A 50 -2.73 16.09 10.34
N PRO A 51 -3.86 16.40 9.69
CA PRO A 51 -4.53 17.68 9.87
C PRO A 51 -5.04 17.82 11.31
N SER A 52 -5.02 19.05 11.82
CA SER A 52 -5.70 19.40 13.06
C SER A 52 -7.07 20.04 12.77
N PHE A 53 -7.92 20.16 13.79
CA PHE A 53 -9.25 20.74 13.62
C PHE A 53 -9.15 22.20 13.15
N ASN A 54 -9.85 22.55 12.06
CA ASN A 54 -9.78 23.85 11.36
C ASN A 54 -8.40 24.22 10.78
N ASP A 55 -7.57 23.23 10.46
CA ASP A 55 -6.23 23.46 9.92
C ASP A 55 -6.07 22.93 8.50
N GLU A 56 -5.63 23.81 7.61
CA GLU A 56 -5.36 23.54 6.19
C GLU A 56 -3.99 22.89 5.96
N SER A 57 -3.16 22.76 7.01
CA SER A 57 -1.81 22.19 6.95
C SER A 57 -1.78 20.78 6.34
N GLY A 58 -2.81 19.96 6.54
CA GLY A 58 -2.91 18.61 5.99
C GLY A 58 -2.86 18.56 4.46
N LYS A 59 -3.22 19.65 3.79
CA LYS A 59 -3.19 19.79 2.32
C LYS A 59 -1.89 20.40 1.79
N ARG A 60 -0.98 20.83 2.67
CA ARG A 60 0.29 21.48 2.28
C ARG A 60 1.04 20.59 1.30
N PHE A 61 1.52 21.20 0.22
CA PHE A 61 2.39 20.49 -0.70
C PHE A 61 3.82 20.50 -0.18
N ILE A 62 4.36 19.31 0.02
CA ILE A 62 5.76 19.04 0.32
C ILE A 62 6.37 18.37 -0.92
N ASN A 63 7.52 18.85 -1.37
CA ASN A 63 8.19 18.30 -2.53
C ASN A 63 8.87 16.97 -2.14
N PRO A 64 8.66 15.85 -2.86
CA PRO A 64 9.28 14.57 -2.50
C PRO A 64 10.80 14.57 -2.45
N ASP A 65 11.46 15.51 -3.13
CA ASP A 65 12.92 15.61 -3.23
C ASP A 65 13.57 16.46 -2.11
N THR A 66 12.80 16.84 -1.10
CA THR A 66 13.30 17.66 0.04
C THR A 66 13.50 16.81 1.28
N ASP A 67 14.49 17.17 2.10
CA ASP A 67 14.75 16.52 3.39
C ASP A 67 13.49 16.48 4.28
N GLU A 68 12.69 17.56 4.29
CA GLU A 68 11.41 17.63 5.02
C GLU A 68 10.49 16.43 4.72
N PHE A 69 10.45 15.96 3.48
CA PHE A 69 9.62 14.82 3.09
C PHE A 69 10.08 13.54 3.77
N SER A 70 11.40 13.31 3.79
CA SER A 70 12.01 12.15 4.43
C SER A 70 11.88 12.24 5.96
N ASP A 71 12.10 13.41 6.54
CA ASP A 71 12.04 13.65 7.98
C ASP A 71 10.63 13.39 8.53
N LEU A 72 9.58 13.89 7.85
CA LEU A 72 8.20 13.64 8.28
C LEU A 72 7.82 12.16 8.25
N LEU A 73 8.34 11.41 7.26
CA LEU A 73 8.13 9.98 7.17
C LEU A 73 8.91 9.22 8.25
N TYR A 74 10.13 9.66 8.54
CA TYR A 74 10.95 9.11 9.62
C TYR A 74 10.26 9.27 10.97
N GLU A 75 9.90 10.50 11.35
CA GLU A 75 9.26 10.82 12.63
C GLU A 75 7.95 10.04 12.82
N SER A 76 7.12 10.01 11.78
CA SER A 76 5.88 9.23 11.79
C SER A 76 6.12 7.74 11.96
N THR A 77 7.13 7.20 11.29
CA THR A 77 7.47 5.77 11.37
C THR A 77 8.00 5.41 12.74
N LEU A 78 8.99 6.14 13.27
CA LEU A 78 9.59 5.82 14.55
C LEU A 78 8.61 6.01 15.71
N THR A 79 7.78 7.06 15.68
CA THR A 79 6.70 7.24 16.67
C THR A 79 5.74 6.05 16.67
N ARG A 80 5.42 5.49 15.50
CA ARG A 80 4.52 4.32 15.38
C ARG A 80 5.22 3.03 15.81
N MET A 81 6.49 2.87 15.50
CA MET A 81 7.29 1.73 15.98
C MET A 81 7.40 1.74 17.50
N GLU A 82 7.68 2.89 18.12
CA GLU A 82 7.73 3.03 19.58
C GLU A 82 6.38 2.68 20.22
N ARG A 83 5.28 3.24 19.71
CA ARG A 83 3.92 2.97 20.20
C ARG A 83 3.47 1.52 20.03
N SER A 84 4.06 0.78 19.08
CA SER A 84 3.74 -0.64 18.88
C SER A 84 4.21 -1.52 20.03
N GLY A 85 5.25 -1.10 20.75
CA GLY A 85 5.90 -1.90 21.80
C GLY A 85 6.64 -3.13 21.27
N TRP A 86 6.86 -3.26 19.96
CA TRP A 86 7.55 -4.41 19.36
C TRP A 86 9.08 -4.32 19.45
N TYR A 87 9.61 -3.14 19.73
CA TYR A 87 11.05 -2.86 19.72
C TYR A 87 11.48 -2.31 21.07
N SER A 88 12.64 -2.76 21.55
CA SER A 88 13.27 -2.20 22.74
C SER A 88 13.83 -0.80 22.48
N GLN A 89 14.08 -0.05 23.55
CA GLN A 89 14.70 1.27 23.45
C GLN A 89 16.06 1.22 22.74
N GLU A 90 16.88 0.22 23.05
CA GLU A 90 18.19 0.01 22.41
C GLU A 90 18.07 -0.22 20.91
N GLN A 91 17.06 -0.98 20.47
CA GLN A 91 16.78 -1.17 19.04
C GLN A 91 16.31 0.14 18.39
N MET A 92 15.42 0.89 19.05
CA MET A 92 14.95 2.18 18.54
C MET A 92 16.09 3.19 18.35
N GLU A 93 17.06 3.23 19.27
CA GLU A 93 18.26 4.08 19.17
C GLU A 93 19.17 3.68 17.99
N SER A 94 19.15 2.41 17.58
CA SER A 94 19.89 1.92 16.42
C SER A 94 19.27 2.33 15.08
N PHE A 95 18.01 2.76 15.05
CA PHE A 95 17.27 3.09 13.83
C PHE A 95 17.50 4.53 13.34
N TYR A 96 18.73 5.04 13.46
CA TYR A 96 19.07 6.42 13.06
C TYR A 96 19.23 6.62 11.55
N LYS A 97 19.43 5.53 10.78
CA LYS A 97 19.51 5.60 9.32
C LYS A 97 18.10 5.45 8.74
N PHE A 98 17.58 6.54 8.18
CA PHE A 98 16.33 6.54 7.44
C PHE A 98 16.39 7.60 6.34
N GLN A 99 16.24 7.19 5.08
CA GLN A 99 16.17 8.12 3.97
C GLN A 99 15.22 7.62 2.90
N VAL A 100 14.27 8.46 2.51
CA VAL A 100 13.40 8.24 1.36
C VAL A 100 13.92 9.04 0.18
N VAL A 101 14.29 8.34 -0.89
CA VAL A 101 14.76 8.96 -2.14
C VAL A 101 13.73 8.69 -3.24
N PRO A 102 12.98 9.71 -3.69
CA PRO A 102 11.99 9.54 -4.74
C PRO A 102 12.63 9.20 -6.09
N ASP A 103 11.94 8.43 -6.92
CA ASP A 103 12.35 8.22 -8.31
C ASP A 103 12.02 9.49 -9.14
N MET A 104 12.97 10.42 -9.19
CA MET A 104 12.77 11.70 -9.88
C MET A 104 12.59 11.54 -11.39
N ASN A 105 13.11 10.46 -11.99
CA ASN A 105 12.84 10.16 -13.40
C ASN A 105 11.36 9.86 -13.61
N TYR A 106 10.74 9.10 -12.71
CA TYR A 106 9.30 8.84 -12.73
C TYR A 106 8.49 10.11 -12.50
N VAL A 107 8.85 10.92 -11.50
CA VAL A 107 8.16 12.17 -11.17
C VAL A 107 8.20 13.15 -12.35
N ASN A 108 9.36 13.30 -13.01
CA ASN A 108 9.52 14.19 -14.15
C ASN A 108 8.69 13.71 -15.36
N LYS A 109 8.69 12.41 -15.67
CA LYS A 109 7.82 11.84 -16.71
C LYS A 109 6.34 12.08 -16.45
N LEU A 110 5.88 11.96 -15.20
CA LEU A 110 4.48 12.27 -14.86
C LEU A 110 4.16 13.75 -15.07
N ARG A 111 5.08 14.66 -14.69
CA ARG A 111 4.92 16.11 -14.91
C ARG A 111 4.82 16.44 -16.40
N GLU A 112 5.68 15.86 -17.24
CA GLU A 112 5.63 16.01 -18.71
C GLU A 112 4.29 15.53 -19.29
N GLN A 113 3.75 14.44 -18.75
CA GLN A 113 2.43 13.90 -19.13
C GLN A 113 1.25 14.62 -18.47
N GLN A 114 1.48 15.70 -17.73
CA GLN A 114 0.46 16.43 -16.94
C GLN A 114 -0.31 15.53 -15.95
N LYS A 115 0.28 14.41 -15.54
CA LYS A 115 -0.27 13.51 -14.53
C LYS A 115 0.18 13.94 -13.14
N LYS A 116 -0.72 13.83 -12.16
CA LYS A 116 -0.45 14.20 -10.77
C LYS A 116 0.01 12.99 -9.97
N PHE A 117 1.20 13.08 -9.35
CA PHE A 117 1.69 12.14 -8.33
C PHE A 117 1.23 12.51 -6.91
N ALA A 118 0.64 13.70 -6.72
CA ALA A 118 0.08 14.15 -5.45
C ALA A 118 -1.37 14.61 -5.65
N ARG A 119 -2.28 14.16 -4.79
CA ARG A 119 -3.72 14.47 -4.83
C ARG A 119 -4.24 14.77 -3.43
N ILE A 120 -5.35 15.50 -3.35
CA ILE A 120 -6.05 15.73 -2.08
C ILE A 120 -7.09 14.60 -1.92
N TYR A 121 -7.09 13.97 -0.76
CA TYR A 121 -8.03 12.93 -0.36
C TYR A 121 -8.85 13.41 0.84
N SER A 122 -10.09 12.95 0.91
CA SER A 122 -10.94 13.16 2.08
C SER A 122 -10.71 12.02 3.07
N VAL A 123 -10.41 12.35 4.33
CA VAL A 123 -10.29 11.41 5.43
C VAL A 123 -11.35 11.76 6.45
N TYR A 124 -12.10 10.76 6.90
CA TYR A 124 -13.14 10.93 7.90
C TYR A 124 -12.64 10.42 9.24
N ASP A 125 -12.76 11.24 10.27
CA ASP A 125 -12.43 10.86 11.65
C ASP A 125 -13.51 11.37 12.60
N MET A 126 -14.13 10.46 13.36
CA MET A 126 -15.29 10.73 14.21
C MET A 126 -16.37 11.59 13.49
N ASP A 127 -16.73 11.19 12.27
CA ASP A 127 -17.68 11.88 11.37
C ASP A 127 -17.29 13.31 10.94
N VAL A 128 -16.08 13.76 11.29
CA VAL A 128 -15.51 15.01 10.80
C VAL A 128 -14.68 14.74 9.55
N LYS A 129 -14.96 15.48 8.48
CA LYS A 129 -14.21 15.41 7.23
C LYS A 129 -12.96 16.28 7.31
N TYR A 130 -11.82 15.69 7.04
CA TYR A 130 -10.54 16.35 6.84
C TYR A 130 -10.04 16.15 5.42
N GLU A 131 -9.17 17.05 4.96
CA GLU A 131 -8.51 16.94 3.68
C GLU A 131 -7.01 16.75 3.89
N VAL A 132 -6.45 15.74 3.23
CA VAL A 132 -5.03 15.39 3.32
C VAL A 132 -4.41 15.31 1.95
N ARG A 133 -3.13 15.64 1.83
CA ARG A 133 -2.37 15.40 0.60
C ARG A 133 -1.75 14.01 0.62
N GLY A 134 -2.17 13.19 -0.34
CA GLY A 134 -1.62 11.86 -0.59
C GLY A 134 -0.64 11.86 -1.76
N TYR A 135 0.44 11.09 -1.63
CA TYR A 135 1.51 10.94 -2.61
C TYR A 135 1.57 9.52 -3.16
N THR A 136 1.65 9.37 -4.48
CA THR A 136 1.79 8.08 -5.16
C THR A 136 2.97 8.18 -6.11
N LEU A 137 4.13 7.73 -5.64
CA LEU A 137 5.37 7.67 -6.41
C LEU A 137 6.21 6.48 -5.96
N PRO A 138 7.04 5.91 -6.86
CA PRO A 138 8.07 4.96 -6.47
C PRO A 138 9.23 5.69 -5.78
N PHE A 139 9.85 5.03 -4.81
CA PHE A 139 10.98 5.56 -4.05
C PHE A 139 11.89 4.43 -3.59
N THR A 140 13.14 4.76 -3.26
CA THR A 140 14.04 3.86 -2.53
C THR A 140 14.06 4.27 -1.07
N LEU A 141 13.86 3.30 -0.17
CA LEU A 141 14.02 3.49 1.27
C LEU A 141 15.36 2.92 1.71
N TYR A 142 16.16 3.74 2.38
CA TYR A 142 17.37 3.31 3.07
C TYR A 142 17.09 3.30 4.57
N ALA A 143 16.92 2.13 5.16
CA ALA A 143 16.68 1.97 6.59
C ALA A 143 17.12 0.57 7.07
N ALA A 144 17.18 0.38 8.38
CA ALA A 144 17.38 -0.95 8.97
C ALA A 144 16.29 -1.93 8.49
N PRO A 145 16.60 -3.22 8.27
CA PRO A 145 15.63 -4.21 7.78
C PRO A 145 14.34 -4.27 8.60
N GLU A 146 14.43 -4.09 9.92
CA GLU A 146 13.31 -4.05 10.85
C GLU A 146 12.37 -2.87 10.59
N VAL A 147 12.95 -1.70 10.28
CA VAL A 147 12.17 -0.51 9.90
C VAL A 147 11.49 -0.76 8.55
N GLN A 148 12.17 -1.42 7.61
CA GLN A 148 11.60 -1.76 6.31
C GLN A 148 10.44 -2.75 6.44
N ASP A 149 10.59 -3.77 7.28
CA ASP A 149 9.54 -4.74 7.59
C ASP A 149 8.33 -4.06 8.23
N PHE A 150 8.57 -3.16 9.17
CA PHE A 150 7.51 -2.38 9.80
C PHE A 150 6.73 -1.54 8.80
N VAL A 151 7.39 -0.79 7.91
CA VAL A 151 6.68 0.04 6.93
C VAL A 151 6.00 -0.79 5.84
N PHE A 152 6.55 -1.97 5.52
CA PHE A 152 5.92 -2.90 4.57
C PHE A 152 4.63 -3.48 5.14
N LYS A 153 4.64 -3.95 6.40
CA LYS A 153 3.49 -4.58 7.06
C LYS A 153 2.46 -3.57 7.60
N CYS A 154 2.90 -2.42 8.08
CA CYS A 154 2.04 -1.45 8.74
C CYS A 154 1.77 -0.19 7.89
N GLY A 155 2.37 -0.08 6.71
CA GLY A 155 2.32 1.09 5.85
C GLY A 155 3.21 2.25 6.34
N LEU A 156 3.50 3.17 5.44
CA LEU A 156 4.37 4.33 5.63
C LEU A 156 3.58 5.65 5.73
N GLY A 157 3.94 6.50 6.68
CA GLY A 157 3.28 7.78 6.93
C GLY A 157 2.05 7.68 7.84
N ALA A 158 1.11 8.62 7.68
CA ALA A 158 -0.09 8.78 8.50
C ALA A 158 -1.30 8.05 7.91
N PHE A 159 -2.33 7.86 8.76
CA PHE A 159 -3.62 7.23 8.40
C PHE A 159 -3.54 5.84 7.77
N THR A 160 -2.52 5.05 8.10
CA THR A 160 -2.36 3.73 7.50
C THR A 160 -3.51 2.78 7.80
N HIS A 161 -4.08 2.88 8.99
CA HIS A 161 -5.30 2.17 9.40
C HIS A 161 -6.57 2.62 8.66
N LYS A 162 -6.52 3.71 7.87
CA LYS A 162 -7.62 4.19 7.00
C LYS A 162 -7.33 3.95 5.51
N GLY A 163 -6.39 3.06 5.19
CA GLY A 163 -6.10 2.65 3.81
C GLY A 163 -5.08 3.53 3.07
N PHE A 164 -4.17 4.18 3.80
CA PHE A 164 -3.07 4.97 3.24
C PHE A 164 -1.72 4.29 3.49
N GLY A 165 -0.71 4.66 2.70
CA GLY A 165 0.68 4.31 2.94
C GLY A 165 1.10 2.87 2.73
N MET A 166 0.22 2.00 2.24
CA MET A 166 0.56 0.62 1.87
C MET A 166 1.52 0.60 0.67
N LEU A 167 2.53 -0.25 0.76
CA LEU A 167 3.64 -0.36 -0.19
C LEU A 167 3.70 -1.75 -0.82
N ASP A 168 4.32 -1.82 -2.00
CA ASP A 168 4.77 -3.08 -2.61
C ASP A 168 6.22 -2.91 -3.09
N LEU A 169 6.95 -4.01 -3.27
CA LEU A 169 8.32 -4.00 -3.81
C LEU A 169 8.29 -3.87 -5.33
N ALA A 170 9.08 -2.94 -5.87
CA ALA A 170 9.09 -2.65 -7.30
C ALA A 170 9.58 -3.82 -8.18
N ASN A 171 10.39 -4.73 -7.62
CA ASN A 171 11.09 -5.78 -8.36
C ASN A 171 10.76 -7.21 -7.88
N HIS A 172 9.69 -7.41 -7.10
CA HIS A 172 9.38 -8.76 -6.59
C HIS A 172 8.95 -9.70 -7.73
N ALA A 173 9.60 -10.86 -7.85
CA ALA A 173 9.45 -11.78 -8.97
C ALA A 173 8.03 -12.35 -9.09
N THR A 174 7.61 -12.60 -10.34
CA THR A 174 6.23 -12.90 -10.77
C THR A 174 5.81 -14.36 -10.67
N VAL A 175 6.69 -15.28 -10.27
CA VAL A 175 6.45 -16.71 -10.50
C VAL A 175 5.51 -17.34 -9.47
N GLN A 176 5.53 -16.89 -8.21
CA GLN A 176 4.50 -17.22 -7.22
C GLN A 176 4.58 -16.21 -6.06
N ARG A 177 3.67 -15.23 -6.04
CA ARG A 177 3.64 -14.18 -5.02
C ARG A 177 2.78 -14.54 -3.80
N THR A 178 1.86 -15.47 -3.99
CA THR A 178 0.84 -15.80 -3.01
C THR A 178 0.65 -17.31 -2.90
N GLU A 179 0.17 -17.73 -1.74
CA GLU A 179 -0.33 -19.08 -1.49
C GLU A 179 -1.77 -19.01 -0.96
N THR A 180 -2.55 -20.08 -1.19
CA THR A 180 -3.94 -20.12 -0.72
C THR A 180 -3.98 -20.09 0.81
N TYR A 181 -4.63 -19.08 1.38
CA TYR A 181 -4.84 -18.99 2.82
C TYR A 181 -6.17 -19.63 3.20
N LYS A 182 -6.14 -20.63 4.08
CA LYS A 182 -7.35 -21.29 4.59
C LYS A 182 -7.60 -20.84 6.03
N PHE A 183 -8.61 -20.02 6.23
CA PHE A 183 -9.16 -19.71 7.55
C PHE A 183 -10.38 -20.59 7.84
N LYS A 184 -10.76 -20.75 9.11
CA LYS A 184 -11.73 -21.73 9.59
C LYS A 184 -13.15 -21.47 9.04
N ARG A 185 -13.47 -22.02 7.86
CA ARG A 185 -14.81 -21.98 7.26
C ARG A 185 -15.19 -23.33 6.66
N GLU A 186 -16.45 -23.75 6.90
CA GLU A 186 -17.06 -24.86 6.15
C GLU A 186 -17.40 -24.41 4.72
N GLY A 187 -16.98 -25.19 3.71
CA GLY A 187 -17.25 -24.89 2.30
C GLY A 187 -16.27 -23.94 1.62
N PHE A 188 -15.03 -23.78 2.14
CA PHE A 188 -13.97 -23.03 1.48
C PHE A 188 -13.71 -23.56 0.06
N ILE A 189 -13.83 -22.68 -0.95
CA ILE A 189 -13.50 -22.98 -2.34
C ILE A 189 -12.13 -22.35 -2.64
N PRO A 190 -11.07 -23.15 -2.86
CA PRO A 190 -9.79 -22.59 -3.27
C PRO A 190 -9.93 -21.93 -4.64
N TYR A 191 -9.20 -20.82 -4.84
CA TYR A 191 -9.12 -20.21 -6.16
C TYR A 191 -8.61 -21.22 -7.18
N LYS A 192 -9.41 -21.47 -8.22
CA LYS A 192 -8.97 -22.19 -9.41
C LYS A 192 -8.73 -21.15 -10.48
N ALA A 193 -7.47 -20.89 -10.81
CA ALA A 193 -7.14 -20.09 -11.98
C ALA A 193 -7.86 -20.71 -13.18
N GLN A 194 -8.88 -20.03 -13.72
CA GLN A 194 -9.46 -20.44 -14.98
C GLN A 194 -8.35 -20.29 -16.02
N GLU A 195 -7.89 -21.40 -16.60
CA GLU A 195 -7.11 -21.37 -17.82
C GLU A 195 -7.91 -20.54 -18.82
N ARG A 196 -7.45 -19.30 -19.08
CA ARG A 196 -7.92 -18.54 -20.23
C ARG A 196 -7.46 -19.32 -21.46
N THR A 197 -8.24 -20.33 -21.87
CA THR A 197 -8.16 -20.88 -23.21
C THR A 197 -8.39 -19.71 -24.16
N ARG A 198 -7.31 -19.26 -24.81
CA ARG A 198 -7.44 -18.38 -25.97
C ARG A 198 -8.36 -19.11 -26.96
N PRO A 199 -9.38 -18.46 -27.53
CA PRO A 199 -10.09 -19.06 -28.64
C PRO A 199 -9.07 -19.38 -29.74
N SER A 200 -9.05 -20.64 -30.20
CA SER A 200 -8.24 -21.07 -31.32
C SER A 200 -8.72 -20.34 -32.58
N GLU A 201 -7.82 -19.64 -33.27
CA GLU A 201 -8.02 -19.05 -34.60
C GLU A 201 -8.20 -20.14 -35.67
N SER A 202 -9.33 -20.85 -35.65
CA SER A 202 -9.61 -21.89 -36.64
C SER A 202 -11.08 -22.00 -37.06
N GLU A 203 -11.82 -20.90 -37.08
CA GLU A 203 -13.18 -20.84 -37.67
C GLU A 203 -13.41 -19.61 -38.57
N GLU A 204 -12.39 -19.15 -39.29
CA GLU A 204 -12.56 -18.28 -40.46
C GLU A 204 -11.91 -18.96 -41.67
N LYS A 205 -12.62 -19.92 -42.28
CA LYS A 205 -12.42 -20.37 -43.68
C LYS A 205 -13.44 -21.43 -44.09
N THR A 206 -14.73 -21.09 -44.08
CA THR A 206 -15.69 -21.72 -44.98
C THR A 206 -16.90 -20.82 -45.15
N GLU A 207 -16.92 -20.04 -46.23
CA GLU A 207 -18.10 -19.69 -47.03
C GLU A 207 -17.67 -18.74 -48.16
N GLU A 208 -17.03 -19.30 -49.18
CA GLU A 208 -17.09 -18.80 -50.55
C GLU A 208 -17.33 -20.02 -51.46
N ASN A 209 -18.59 -20.19 -51.87
CA ASN A 209 -19.01 -20.67 -53.19
C ASN A 209 -20.53 -20.59 -53.32
#